data_AF-A0A6L4Y8D6-F1
#
_entry.id   AF-A0A6L4Y8D6-F1
#
_cell.length_a   1.000
_cell.length_b   1.000
_cell.length_c   1.000
_cell.angle_alpha   90.00
_cell.angle_beta   90.00
_cell.angle_gamma   90.00
#
_symmetry.space_group_name_H-M   'P 1'
#
loop_
_entity.id
_entity.type
_entity.pdbx_description
1 polymer ?
#
loop_
_entity_poly.entity_id
_entity_poly.type
_entity_poly.pdbx_seq_one_letter_code
_entity_poly.pdbx_strand_id
1 'polypeptide(L)'
;MTLIVVIGVMTGFKEDLTGKILGYYSHIVVLKQNEGLDDYERIMRKIEKVKGVKSATPFTYTQAMLSSKSGSLGVVLRGVDPKTIGKVIN
;
A
#
# COMPACT_ATOMS: atom_id res chain seq x y z
N MET A 1 -27.35 30.32 1.32
CA MET A 1 -25.90 30.24 1.02
C MET A 1 -25.14 29.32 1.98
N THR A 2 -25.38 29.35 3.29
CA THR A 2 -24.64 28.52 4.28
C THR A 2 -24.76 27.01 4.06
N LEU A 3 -25.95 26.50 3.73
CA LEU A 3 -26.18 25.05 3.55
C LEU A 3 -25.40 24.45 2.36
N ILE A 4 -25.29 25.19 1.26
CA ILE A 4 -24.59 24.75 0.04
C ILE A 4 -23.09 24.60 0.33
N VAL A 5 -22.51 25.56 1.07
CA VAL A 5 -21.09 25.51 1.48
C VAL A 5 -20.83 24.32 2.41
N VAL A 6 -21.71 24.07 3.39
CA VAL A 6 -21.55 22.95 4.33
C VAL A 6 -21.63 21.60 3.61
N ILE A 7 -22.61 21.41 2.72
CA ILE A 7 -22.74 20.16 1.95
C ILE A 7 -21.53 19.98 1.02
N GLY A 8 -21.04 21.05 0.38
CA GLY A 8 -19.84 21.00 -0.46
C GLY A 8 -18.60 20.55 0.31
N VAL A 9 -18.35 21.12 1.49
CA VAL A 9 -17.22 20.74 2.35
C VAL A 9 -17.36 19.30 2.84
N MET A 10 -18.54 18.88 3.30
CA MET A 10 -18.77 17.52 3.78
C MET A 10 -18.62 16.48 2.66
N THR A 11 -19.03 16.82 1.44
CA THR A 11 -18.89 15.95 0.27
C THR A 11 -17.42 15.79 -0.11
N GLY A 12 -16.68 16.90 -0.25
CA GLY A 12 -15.25 16.86 -0.54
C GLY A 12 -14.43 16.16 0.54
N PHE A 13 -14.77 16.36 1.82
CA PHE A 13 -14.12 15.67 2.94
C PHE A 13 -14.38 14.17 2.91
N LYS A 14 -15.62 13.75 2.65
CA LYS A 14 -15.98 12.33 2.52
C LYS A 14 -15.22 11.67 1.36
N GLU A 15 -15.13 12.34 0.22
CA GLU A 15 -14.39 11.85 -0.95
C GLU A 15 -12.89 11.72 -0.67
N ASP A 16 -12.27 12.74 -0.07
CA ASP A 16 -10.85 12.71 0.30
C ASP A 16 -10.55 11.61 1.33
N LEU A 17 -11.39 11.47 2.35
CA LEU A 17 -11.22 10.46 3.39
C LEU A 17 -11.42 9.05 2.82
N THR A 18 -12.44 8.85 2.00
CA THR A 18 -12.73 7.56 1.35
C THR A 18 -11.61 7.18 0.37
N GLY A 19 -11.12 8.14 -0.41
CA GLY A 19 -9.99 7.96 -1.32
C GLY A 19 -8.71 7.56 -0.60
N LYS A 20 -8.38 8.23 0.51
CA LYS A 20 -7.19 7.90 1.32
C LYS A 20 -7.29 6.53 2.00
N ILE A 21 -8.48 6.12 2.43
CA ILE A 21 -8.67 4.82 3.09
C ILE A 21 -8.61 3.66 2.07
N LEU A 22 -9.24 3.82 0.90
CA LEU A 22 -9.37 2.73 -0.09
C LEU A 22 -8.24 2.69 -1.13
N GLY A 23 -7.65 3.84 -1.47
CA GLY A 23 -6.63 3.95 -2.52
C GLY A 23 -5.22 3.64 -2.04
N TYR A 24 -4.92 3.96 -0.78
CA TYR A 24 -3.55 3.94 -0.29
C TYR A 24 -3.06 2.56 0.17
N TYR A 25 -3.98 1.61 0.39
CA TYR A 25 -3.66 0.29 0.91
C TYR A 25 -3.90 -0.81 -0.13
N SER A 26 -2.94 -1.74 -0.22
CA SER A 26 -3.13 -2.99 -0.94
C SER A 26 -4.27 -3.78 -0.28
N HIS A 27 -5.33 -4.07 -1.03
CA HIS A 27 -6.49 -4.81 -0.55
C HIS A 27 -6.14 -6.24 -0.05
N ILE A 28 -5.11 -6.85 -0.62
CA ILE A 28 -4.64 -8.20 -0.27
C ILE A 28 -3.12 -8.16 -0.14
N VAL A 29 -2.62 -8.83 0.89
CA VAL A 29 -1.18 -9.00 1.15
C VAL A 29 -0.87 -10.49 1.19
N VAL A 30 0.10 -10.92 0.39
CA VAL A 30 0.56 -12.31 0.36
C VAL A 30 1.94 -12.37 1.01
N LEU A 31 2.07 -13.15 2.07
CA LEU A 31 3.30 -13.35 2.82
C LEU A 31 3.63 -14.85 2.89
N LYS A 32 4.91 -15.20 2.75
CA LYS A 32 5.42 -16.53 3.14
C LYS A 32 5.82 -16.48 4.60
N GLN A 33 5.47 -17.50 5.38
CA GLN A 33 5.91 -17.58 6.78
C GLN A 33 7.42 -17.78 6.85
N ASN A 34 8.07 -17.02 7.73
CA ASN A 34 9.46 -17.15 8.15
C ASN A 34 10.56 -16.94 7.09
N GLU A 35 10.21 -16.72 5.82
CA GLU A 35 11.19 -16.59 4.72
C GLU A 35 10.73 -15.59 3.65
N GLY A 36 11.68 -15.16 2.82
CA GLY A 36 11.39 -14.38 1.61
C GLY A 36 10.59 -15.18 0.58
N LEU A 37 9.87 -14.48 -0.29
CA LEU A 37 9.13 -15.11 -1.38
C LEU A 37 10.08 -15.48 -2.52
N ASP A 38 10.51 -16.74 -2.59
CA ASP A 38 11.32 -17.25 -3.70
C ASP A 38 10.52 -17.25 -5.01
N ASP A 39 11.16 -16.88 -6.13
CA ASP A 39 10.52 -16.80 -7.45
C ASP A 39 9.20 -16.00 -7.44
N TYR A 40 9.23 -14.83 -6.78
CA TYR A 40 8.06 -13.96 -6.63
C TYR A 40 7.40 -13.61 -7.97
N GLU A 41 8.17 -13.53 -9.05
CA GLU A 41 7.63 -13.26 -10.39
C GLU A 41 6.65 -14.34 -10.86
N ARG A 42 6.99 -15.62 -10.66
CA ARG A 42 6.12 -16.72 -11.04
C ARG A 42 4.83 -16.72 -10.22
N ILE A 43 4.93 -16.42 -8.93
CA ILE A 43 3.78 -16.32 -8.03
C ILE A 43 2.90 -15.13 -8.43
N MET A 44 3.50 -13.97 -8.71
CA MET A 44 2.80 -12.78 -9.18
C MET A 44 2.03 -13.06 -10.48
N ARG A 45 2.67 -13.70 -11.48
CA ARG A 45 2.01 -14.13 -12.72
C ARG A 45 0.83 -15.09 -12.50
N LYS A 46 0.85 -15.90 -11.43
CA LYS A 46 -0.30 -16.74 -11.06
C LYS A 46 -1.42 -15.92 -10.42
N ILE A 47 -1.07 -14.99 -9.53
CA ILE A 47 -2.03 -14.13 -8.83
C ILE A 47 -2.74 -13.21 -9.81
N GLU A 48 -2.03 -12.61 -10.77
CA GLU A 48 -2.63 -11.75 -11.80
C GLU A 48 -3.63 -12.49 -12.72
N LYS A 49 -3.56 -13.82 -12.80
CA LYS A 49 -4.53 -14.64 -13.55
C LYS A 49 -5.81 -14.93 -12.76
N VAL A 50 -5.85 -14.64 -11.45
CA VAL A 50 -7.02 -14.86 -10.62
C VAL A 50 -8.08 -13.80 -10.95
N LYS A 51 -9.31 -14.25 -11.23
CA LYS A 51 -10.44 -13.36 -11.53
C LYS A 51 -10.66 -12.37 -10.40
N GLY A 52 -10.63 -11.07 -10.72
CA GLY A 52 -10.82 -9.98 -9.75
C GLY A 52 -9.53 -9.31 -9.28
N VAL A 53 -8.35 -9.87 -9.59
CA VAL A 53 -7.08 -9.18 -9.34
C VAL A 53 -6.82 -8.15 -10.45
N LYS A 54 -6.72 -6.86 -10.08
CA LYS A 54 -6.44 -5.77 -11.03
C LYS A 54 -4.94 -5.65 -11.34
N SER A 55 -4.11 -5.73 -10.31
CA SER A 55 -2.66 -5.58 -10.37
C SER A 55 -2.01 -6.25 -9.15
N ALA A 56 -0.77 -6.70 -9.28
CA ALA A 56 0.06 -7.14 -8.17
C ALA A 56 1.45 -6.46 -8.23
N THR A 57 2.07 -6.25 -7.08
CA THR A 57 3.44 -5.69 -7.00
C THR A 57 4.19 -6.37 -5.86
N PRO A 58 5.47 -6.70 -6.03
CA PRO A 58 6.28 -7.21 -4.93
C PRO A 58 6.51 -6.10 -3.90
N PHE A 59 6.68 -6.51 -2.65
CA PHE A 59 7.14 -5.64 -1.57
C PHE A 59 7.99 -6.45 -0.59
N THR A 60 8.88 -5.76 0.12
CA THR A 60 9.65 -6.31 1.24
C THR A 60 9.13 -5.70 2.53
N TYR A 61 9.06 -6.48 3.60
CA TYR A 61 8.64 -6.02 4.92
C TYR A 61 9.64 -6.53 5.95
N THR A 62 10.39 -5.64 6.58
CA THR A 62 11.41 -6.01 7.56
C THR A 62 11.49 -4.99 8.68
N GLN A 63 11.88 -5.44 9.87
CA GLN A 63 12.20 -4.56 10.99
C GLN A 63 13.67 -4.17 10.91
N ALA A 64 13.96 -2.88 11.10
CA ALA A 64 15.31 -2.34 11.05
C ALA A 64 15.52 -1.32 12.17
N MET A 65 16.78 -1.00 12.47
CA MET A 65 17.14 0.07 13.40
C MET A 65 17.68 1.25 12.58
N LEU A 66 17.05 2.41 12.70
CA LEU A 66 17.56 3.65 12.14
C LEU A 66 18.35 4.38 13.22
N SER A 67 19.65 4.57 12.98
CA SER A 67 20.54 5.30 13.88
C SER A 67 20.95 6.64 13.28
N SER A 68 20.91 7.69 14.09
CA SER A 68 21.37 9.03 13.76
C SER A 68 22.14 9.65 14.93
N LYS A 69 22.69 10.86 14.74
CA LYS A 69 23.42 11.57 15.80
C LYS A 69 22.59 11.80 17.07
N SER A 70 21.26 11.85 16.97
CA SER A 70 20.34 12.09 18.09
C SER A 70 19.83 10.82 18.77
N GLY A 71 20.17 9.62 18.26
CA GLY A 71 19.75 8.35 18.84
C GLY A 71 19.41 7.27 17.81
N SER A 72 18.89 6.14 18.30
CA SER A 72 18.44 5.01 17.46
C SER A 72 16.96 4.73 17.68
N LEU A 73 16.24 4.43 16.59
CA LEU A 73 14.81 4.12 16.60
C LEU A 73 14.55 2.85 15.80
N GLY A 74 13.73 1.95 16.36
CA GLY A 74 13.21 0.80 15.64
C GLY A 74 12.18 1.23 14.60
N VAL A 75 12.35 0.82 13.35
CA VAL A 75 11.46 1.13 12.24
C VAL A 75 11.05 -0.13 11.49
N VAL A 76 9.91 -0.05 10.81
CA VAL A 76 9.47 -1.05 9.85
C VAL A 76 9.76 -0.52 8.46
N LEU A 77 10.64 -1.20 7.73
CA LEU A 77 10.98 -0.87 6.36
C LEU A 77 10.05 -1.63 5.41
N ARG A 78 9.33 -0.88 4.58
CA ARG A 78 8.55 -1.42 3.46
C ARG A 78 9.25 -1.08 2.14
N GLY A 79 9.95 -2.06 1.56
CA GLY A 79 10.53 -1.92 0.23
C GLY A 79 9.46 -2.11 -0.84
N VAL A 80 9.37 -1.21 -1.81
CA VAL A 80 8.43 -1.29 -2.95
C VAL A 80 9.18 -0.97 -4.24
N ASP A 81 8.70 -1.49 -5.37
CA ASP A 81 9.19 -1.07 -6.68
C ASP A 81 8.43 0.20 -7.14
N PRO A 82 9.12 1.35 -7.27
CA PRO A 82 8.48 2.61 -7.68
C PRO A 82 7.80 2.55 -9.04
N LYS A 83 8.22 1.65 -9.94
CA LYS A 83 7.67 1.53 -11.30
C LYS A 83 6.32 0.81 -11.32
N THR A 84 6.07 -0.07 -10.37
CA THR A 84 4.87 -0.93 -10.35
C THR A 84 3.89 -0.57 -9.25
N ILE A 85 4.35 0.08 -8.16
CA ILE A 85 3.53 0.35 -6.97
C ILE A 85 2.26 1.16 -7.31
N GLY A 86 2.36 2.17 -8.19
CA GLY A 86 1.22 3.00 -8.61
C GLY A 86 0.13 2.27 -9.41
N LYS A 87 0.35 0.99 -9.77
CA LYS A 87 -0.72 0.15 -10.36
C LYS A 87 -1.57 -0.55 -9.30
N VAL A 88 -1.08 -0.63 -8.07
CA VAL A 88 -1.69 -1.36 -6.94
C VAL A 88 -2.27 -0.41 -5.91
N ILE A 89 -1.57 0.69 -5.61
CA ILE A 89 -2.11 1.82 -4.84
C ILE A 89 -2.74 2.80 -5.83
N ASN A 90 -3.97 3.24 -5.54
CA ASN A 90 -4.80 4.06 -6.42
C ASN A 90 -4.95 5.47 -5.84
#